data_AF-A0A815W2J7-F1
#
_entry.id   AF-A0A815W2J7-F1
#
_cell.length_a   1.000
_cell.length_b   1.000
_cell.length_c   1.000
_cell.angle_alpha   90.00
_cell.angle_beta   90.00
_cell.angle_gamma   90.00
#
_symmetry.space_group_name_H-M   'P 1'
#
loop_
_entity.id
_entity.type
_entity.pdbx_description
1 polymer ?
#
loop_
_entity_poly.entity_id
_entity_poly.type
_entity_poly.pdbx_seq_one_letter_code
_entity_poly.pdbx_strand_id
1 'polypeptide(L)'
;MKTQLFCITIFFYAVSIEGETDLCTFNSTISELPTTWFYSTVDQVKLCFENIPVNNVIMNETMKQLFNSLDFYSFLSIVRQSNHPYFTNVNLREELLNIVDQTNRNMYKNDYEFHMNIVNCFKKLKDFHTKYFAPNGYAKFELLLPFILEFQPLTKQIKVKLGINLYSSIIGNNLNLNYTDRIITKIDGMNALEYMKQFAENYSFMSKDKSVRLNSVFREEFWLRNLAQYPLPIKNNITFTFLDSIQDKNESTITFSYLILITKKFDNQRSLEDDNHLLSSSFLETRLVFNYIINLEKLHWYQHQKDSNFDFVMGGNDTYYYIHKPTQTVIIRLGSFNEETFEDVKMIFSTAIGKTLIIDLVGNHGGESCLAYSLLNYLVPEYSSLRLLYEPIDARTTTPLFFFSSIFSLYANSILDIRTGLSFTNMDWIKPYVNYTRGGSTDEYSMKWS
;
A
#
# COMPACT_ATOMS: atom_id res chain seq x y z
N MET A 1 79.89 -7.89 -32.49
CA MET A 1 78.41 -7.76 -32.54
C MET A 1 77.94 -7.27 -31.18
N LYS A 2 77.47 -6.02 -31.08
CA LYS A 2 76.90 -5.44 -29.85
C LYS A 2 75.38 -5.47 -29.99
N THR A 3 74.72 -6.25 -29.15
CA THR A 3 73.26 -6.40 -29.11
C THR A 3 72.68 -5.24 -28.31
N GLN A 4 71.99 -4.30 -28.96
CA GLN A 4 71.21 -3.25 -28.29
C GLN A 4 69.86 -3.82 -27.88
N LEU A 5 69.61 -3.84 -26.57
CA LEU A 5 68.33 -4.20 -25.97
C LEU A 5 67.42 -2.94 -26.00
N PHE A 6 66.37 -2.96 -26.81
CA PHE A 6 65.33 -1.92 -26.81
C PHE A 6 64.35 -2.22 -25.67
N CYS A 7 64.39 -1.43 -24.58
CA CYS A 7 63.33 -1.39 -23.59
C CYS A 7 62.18 -0.54 -24.14
N ILE A 8 61.05 -1.18 -24.47
CA ILE A 8 59.80 -0.50 -24.79
C ILE A 8 59.08 -0.26 -23.46
N THR A 9 59.12 0.98 -22.98
CA THR A 9 58.31 1.43 -21.84
C THR A 9 56.90 1.72 -22.33
N ILE A 10 55.97 0.80 -22.05
CA ILE A 10 54.54 1.00 -22.30
C ILE A 10 53.98 1.87 -21.18
N PHE A 11 53.69 3.13 -21.47
CA PHE A 11 52.93 4.00 -20.58
C PHE A 11 51.44 3.65 -20.69
N PHE A 12 50.89 3.00 -19.66
CA PHE A 12 49.45 2.97 -19.46
C PHE A 12 49.03 4.34 -18.92
N TYR A 13 48.49 5.18 -19.79
CA TYR A 13 47.70 6.33 -19.35
C TYR A 13 46.38 5.78 -18.80
N ALA A 14 46.26 5.73 -17.48
CA ALA A 14 44.95 5.64 -16.84
C ALA A 14 44.24 6.96 -17.14
N VAL A 15 43.34 6.94 -18.12
CA VAL A 15 42.38 8.02 -18.31
C VAL A 15 41.44 7.95 -17.11
N SER A 16 41.64 8.83 -16.13
CA SER A 16 40.62 9.12 -15.13
C SER A 16 39.43 9.74 -15.85
N ILE A 17 38.38 8.96 -16.04
CA ILE A 17 37.09 9.48 -16.51
C ILE A 17 36.58 10.37 -15.36
N GLU A 18 36.73 11.68 -15.50
CA GLU A 18 36.16 12.64 -14.58
C GLU A 18 34.63 12.56 -14.65
N GLY A 19 34.03 12.24 -13.49
CA GLY A 19 32.60 12.41 -13.22
C GLY A 19 31.71 11.25 -13.62
N GLU A 20 31.94 10.05 -13.08
CA GLU A 20 30.89 9.03 -13.05
C GLU A 20 29.74 9.59 -12.18
N THR A 21 28.73 10.15 -12.83
CA THR A 21 27.53 10.65 -12.16
C THR A 21 26.88 9.46 -11.48
N ASP A 22 26.87 9.46 -10.16
CA ASP A 22 26.26 8.38 -9.42
C ASP A 22 24.78 8.22 -9.82
N LEU A 23 24.44 7.02 -10.28
CA LEU A 23 23.16 6.70 -10.91
C LEU A 23 21.98 6.77 -9.94
N CYS A 24 22.25 6.82 -8.63
CA CYS A 24 21.26 6.92 -7.56
C CYS A 24 21.27 8.29 -6.85
N THR A 25 21.83 9.34 -7.49
CA THR A 25 21.73 10.71 -6.99
C THR A 25 20.53 11.42 -7.60
N PHE A 26 19.61 11.89 -6.76
CA PHE A 26 18.40 12.61 -7.18
C PHE A 26 18.39 14.01 -6.60
N ASN A 27 18.46 15.03 -7.49
CA ASN A 27 18.62 16.43 -7.08
C ASN A 27 17.41 17.31 -7.42
N SER A 28 16.41 16.77 -8.11
CA SER A 28 15.25 17.55 -8.54
C SER A 28 14.27 17.73 -7.37
N THR A 29 13.95 18.97 -7.04
CA THR A 29 13.00 19.34 -5.98
C THR A 29 12.16 20.55 -6.43
N ILE A 30 11.08 20.85 -5.72
CA ILE A 30 10.21 22.02 -5.92
C ILE A 30 9.76 22.55 -4.56
N SER A 31 9.28 23.80 -4.51
CA SER A 31 8.87 24.46 -3.26
C SER A 31 7.73 23.75 -2.52
N GLU A 32 6.89 23.03 -3.24
CA GLU A 32 5.74 22.34 -2.70
C GLU A 32 6.20 21.12 -1.91
N LEU A 33 7.22 20.39 -2.38
CA LEU A 33 7.71 19.19 -1.74
C LEU A 33 8.38 19.51 -0.38
N PRO A 34 8.28 18.60 0.60
CA PRO A 34 9.14 18.66 1.79
C PRO A 34 10.61 18.78 1.41
N THR A 35 11.40 19.48 2.22
CA THR A 35 12.82 19.79 1.91
C THR A 35 13.73 18.56 1.80
N THR A 36 13.26 17.41 2.28
CA THR A 36 13.95 16.11 2.19
C THR A 36 13.46 15.25 1.03
N TRP A 37 12.48 15.72 0.25
CA TRP A 37 11.88 14.97 -0.85
C TRP A 37 12.36 15.46 -2.20
N PHE A 38 12.44 14.51 -3.12
CA PHE A 38 12.88 14.71 -4.50
C PHE A 38 11.90 14.07 -5.46
N TYR A 39 12.05 14.36 -6.75
CA TYR A 39 11.35 13.64 -7.79
C TYR A 39 12.30 13.20 -8.91
N SER A 40 11.90 12.17 -9.65
CA SER A 40 12.65 11.65 -10.78
C SER A 40 11.74 10.99 -11.82
N THR A 41 12.34 10.62 -12.94
CA THR A 41 11.70 9.85 -14.01
C THR A 41 11.83 8.35 -13.74
N VAL A 42 10.96 7.55 -14.36
CA VAL A 42 11.04 6.09 -14.29
C VAL A 42 12.38 5.57 -14.82
N ASP A 43 12.90 6.08 -15.93
CA ASP A 43 14.19 5.63 -16.50
C ASP A 43 15.37 5.85 -15.54
N GLN A 44 15.46 7.02 -14.90
CA GLN A 44 16.53 7.32 -13.95
C GLN A 44 16.48 6.39 -12.73
N VAL A 45 15.28 6.20 -12.15
CA VAL A 45 15.10 5.28 -11.01
C VAL A 45 15.37 3.84 -11.41
N LYS A 46 14.95 3.44 -12.63
CA LYS A 46 15.23 2.12 -13.19
C LYS A 46 16.73 1.88 -13.31
N LEU A 47 17.48 2.84 -13.87
CA LEU A 47 18.94 2.75 -13.96
C LEU A 47 19.56 2.61 -12.57
N CYS A 48 19.13 3.40 -11.57
CA CYS A 48 19.59 3.23 -10.19
C CYS A 48 19.34 1.81 -9.67
N PHE A 49 18.11 1.30 -9.77
CA PHE A 49 17.75 -0.02 -9.24
C PHE A 49 18.47 -1.17 -9.97
N GLU A 50 18.67 -1.04 -11.29
CA GLU A 50 19.35 -2.05 -12.10
C GLU A 50 20.86 -2.12 -11.82
N ASN A 51 21.46 -1.11 -11.20
CA ASN A 51 22.88 -1.10 -10.85
C ASN A 51 23.18 -1.66 -9.45
N ILE A 52 22.15 -1.92 -8.63
CA ILE A 52 22.34 -2.53 -7.31
C ILE A 52 22.66 -4.02 -7.50
N PRO A 53 23.89 -4.46 -7.19
CA PRO A 53 24.30 -5.82 -7.45
C PRO A 53 23.58 -6.79 -6.53
N VAL A 54 23.36 -8.00 -7.04
CA VAL A 54 22.81 -9.10 -6.25
C VAL A 54 23.76 -9.47 -5.11
N ASN A 55 23.24 -9.54 -3.88
CA ASN A 55 23.97 -10.07 -2.73
C ASN A 55 23.45 -11.48 -2.36
N ASN A 56 24.19 -12.51 -2.78
CA ASN A 56 23.80 -13.91 -2.58
C ASN A 56 23.60 -14.31 -1.10
N VAL A 57 24.34 -13.69 -0.18
CA VAL A 57 24.18 -13.97 1.26
C VAL A 57 22.81 -13.47 1.74
N ILE A 58 22.44 -12.25 1.34
CA ILE A 58 21.16 -11.64 1.70
C ILE A 58 19.99 -12.37 1.06
N MET A 59 20.10 -12.77 -0.21
CA MET A 59 19.06 -13.57 -0.88
C MET A 59 18.81 -14.88 -0.13
N ASN A 60 19.87 -15.60 0.23
CA ASN A 60 19.75 -16.89 0.91
C ASN A 60 19.13 -16.74 2.30
N GLU A 61 19.57 -15.76 3.09
CA GLU A 61 18.96 -15.51 4.41
C GLU A 61 17.51 -15.00 4.29
N THR A 62 17.20 -14.19 3.27
CA THR A 62 15.82 -13.76 2.97
C THR A 62 14.93 -14.97 2.68
N MET A 63 15.35 -15.86 1.78
CA MET A 63 14.56 -17.03 1.43
C MET A 63 14.39 -17.98 2.62
N LYS A 64 15.45 -18.21 3.39
CA LYS A 64 15.40 -19.00 4.62
C LYS A 64 14.40 -18.41 5.63
N GLN A 65 14.43 -17.08 5.84
CA GLN A 65 13.47 -16.42 6.72
C GLN A 65 12.04 -16.55 6.21
N LEU A 66 11.81 -16.41 4.90
CA LEU A 66 10.49 -16.59 4.30
C LEU A 66 9.98 -18.01 4.50
N PHE A 67 10.80 -19.04 4.24
CA PHE A 67 10.42 -20.43 4.48
C PHE A 67 10.07 -20.71 5.94
N ASN A 68 10.87 -20.19 6.88
CA ASN A 68 10.61 -20.31 8.30
C ASN A 68 9.32 -19.58 8.72
N SER A 69 8.96 -18.53 7.98
CA SER A 69 7.78 -17.70 8.28
C SER A 69 6.49 -18.22 7.63
N LEU A 70 6.57 -19.16 6.67
CA LEU A 70 5.38 -19.69 5.98
C LEU A 70 4.35 -20.27 6.94
N ASP A 71 4.80 -20.95 7.99
CA ASP A 71 3.91 -21.64 8.91
C ASP A 71 3.16 -20.66 9.85
N PHE A 72 3.50 -19.36 9.82
CA PHE A 72 2.69 -18.30 10.44
C PHE A 72 1.48 -17.91 9.60
N TYR A 73 1.47 -18.24 8.31
CA TYR A 73 0.33 -17.93 7.47
C TYR A 73 -0.83 -18.88 7.76
N SER A 74 -1.81 -18.39 8.52
CA SER A 74 -2.96 -19.16 8.98
C SER A 74 -3.79 -19.77 7.84
N PHE A 75 -3.73 -19.20 6.63
CA PHE A 75 -4.48 -19.68 5.48
C PHE A 75 -3.66 -20.55 4.51
N LEU A 76 -2.40 -20.89 4.83
CA LEU A 76 -1.46 -21.56 3.90
C LEU A 76 -2.03 -22.82 3.24
N SER A 77 -2.81 -23.63 3.96
CA SER A 77 -3.45 -24.83 3.41
C SER A 77 -4.63 -24.50 2.50
N ILE A 78 -5.51 -23.58 2.93
CA ILE A 78 -6.73 -23.20 2.20
C ILE A 78 -6.39 -22.42 0.91
N VAL A 79 -5.36 -21.58 0.92
CA VAL A 79 -5.01 -20.75 -0.24
C VAL A 79 -4.54 -21.59 -1.45
N ARG A 80 -4.01 -22.79 -1.21
CA ARG A 80 -3.59 -23.74 -2.26
C ARG A 80 -4.73 -24.16 -3.16
N GLN A 81 -5.91 -24.37 -2.58
CA GLN A 81 -7.11 -24.73 -3.31
C GLN A 81 -8.31 -24.39 -2.45
N SER A 82 -8.83 -23.17 -2.61
CA SER A 82 -10.08 -22.79 -1.95
C SER A 82 -11.27 -22.98 -2.87
N ASN A 83 -12.44 -23.18 -2.26
CA ASN A 83 -13.71 -23.25 -2.97
C ASN A 83 -14.38 -21.85 -3.02
N HIS A 84 -15.66 -21.83 -3.39
CA HIS A 84 -16.50 -20.65 -3.30
C HIS A 84 -16.37 -19.96 -1.93
N PRO A 85 -16.37 -18.61 -1.87
CA PRO A 85 -16.54 -17.67 -2.99
C PRO A 85 -15.23 -17.27 -3.69
N TYR A 86 -14.06 -17.65 -3.17
CA TYR A 86 -12.80 -17.00 -3.53
C TYR A 86 -11.96 -17.76 -4.55
N PHE A 87 -12.08 -19.09 -4.64
CA PHE A 87 -11.43 -19.92 -5.67
C PHE A 87 -9.91 -19.66 -5.85
N THR A 88 -9.19 -19.41 -4.76
CA THR A 88 -7.73 -19.21 -4.77
C THR A 88 -7.01 -20.52 -5.09
N ASN A 89 -5.93 -20.41 -5.87
CA ASN A 89 -5.06 -21.52 -6.21
C ASN A 89 -3.60 -21.05 -6.20
N VAL A 90 -2.99 -20.96 -5.01
CA VAL A 90 -1.60 -20.52 -4.85
C VAL A 90 -0.84 -21.49 -3.97
N ASN A 91 0.13 -22.20 -4.56
CA ASN A 91 1.08 -23.02 -3.81
C ASN A 91 2.30 -22.18 -3.40
N LEU A 92 2.13 -21.36 -2.35
CA LEU A 92 3.15 -20.41 -1.91
C LEU A 92 4.53 -21.06 -1.65
N ARG A 93 4.55 -22.27 -1.09
CA ARG A 93 5.79 -23.01 -0.83
C ARG A 93 6.53 -23.38 -2.12
N GLU A 94 5.80 -23.82 -3.15
CA GLU A 94 6.38 -24.15 -4.46
C GLU A 94 6.85 -22.90 -5.21
N GLU A 95 6.08 -21.82 -5.13
CA GLU A 95 6.47 -20.52 -5.70
C GLU A 95 7.79 -20.00 -5.10
N LEU A 96 7.98 -20.13 -3.78
CA LEU A 96 9.25 -19.77 -3.14
C LEU A 96 10.40 -20.74 -3.49
N LEU A 97 10.12 -22.03 -3.68
CA LEU A 97 11.14 -22.99 -4.15
C LEU A 97 11.63 -22.65 -5.56
N ASN A 98 10.72 -22.23 -6.45
CA ASN A 98 11.09 -21.77 -7.79
C ASN A 98 12.02 -20.54 -7.75
N ILE A 99 11.83 -19.64 -6.77
CA ILE A 99 12.71 -18.49 -6.55
C ILE A 99 14.09 -18.96 -6.07
N VAL A 100 14.18 -19.93 -5.14
CA VAL A 100 15.47 -20.53 -4.73
C VAL A 100 16.20 -21.14 -5.92
N ASP A 101 15.51 -21.88 -6.79
CA ASP A 101 16.11 -22.48 -7.98
C ASP A 101 16.59 -21.43 -9.00
N GLN A 102 15.94 -20.26 -9.07
CA GLN A 102 16.40 -19.13 -9.87
C GLN A 102 17.64 -18.46 -9.26
N THR A 103 17.67 -18.30 -7.94
CA THR A 103 18.84 -17.81 -7.19
C THR A 103 20.06 -18.71 -7.41
N ASN A 104 19.91 -20.02 -7.26
CA ASN A 104 21.00 -21.00 -7.43
C ASN A 104 21.57 -21.02 -8.86
N ARG A 105 20.78 -20.56 -9.84
CA ARG A 105 21.18 -20.45 -11.25
C ARG A 105 21.67 -19.05 -11.63
N ASN A 106 21.81 -18.13 -10.68
CA ASN A 106 22.18 -16.72 -10.89
C ASN A 106 21.31 -16.04 -11.96
N MET A 107 19.98 -16.27 -11.92
CA MET A 107 19.07 -15.76 -12.95
C MET A 107 18.67 -14.28 -12.76
N TYR A 108 18.87 -13.72 -11.57
CA TYR A 108 18.52 -12.33 -11.29
C TYR A 108 19.65 -11.39 -11.69
N LYS A 109 19.32 -10.30 -12.40
CA LYS A 109 20.31 -9.33 -12.88
C LYS A 109 20.75 -8.35 -11.81
N ASN A 110 19.84 -8.02 -10.90
CA ASN A 110 20.03 -7.05 -9.83
C ASN A 110 19.18 -7.44 -8.61
N ASP A 111 19.46 -6.79 -7.49
CA ASP A 111 18.77 -7.01 -6.20
C ASP A 111 17.26 -6.73 -6.30
N TYR A 112 16.87 -5.68 -7.03
CA TYR A 112 15.47 -5.29 -7.19
C TYR A 112 14.64 -6.37 -7.90
N GLU A 113 15.16 -7.00 -8.95
CA GLU A 113 14.48 -8.06 -9.69
C GLU A 113 14.18 -9.28 -8.79
N PHE A 114 15.11 -9.66 -7.92
CA PHE A 114 14.92 -10.72 -6.93
C PHE A 114 13.78 -10.38 -5.97
N HIS A 115 13.85 -9.20 -5.34
CA HIS A 115 12.84 -8.79 -4.37
C HIS A 115 11.45 -8.64 -5.01
N MET A 116 11.35 -8.09 -6.22
CA MET A 116 10.08 -7.96 -6.92
C MET A 116 9.48 -9.31 -7.32
N ASN A 117 10.29 -10.34 -7.55
CA ASN A 117 9.78 -11.69 -7.77
C ASN A 117 9.11 -12.25 -6.49
N ILE A 118 9.69 -12.00 -5.31
CA ILE A 118 9.06 -12.35 -4.03
C ILE A 118 7.78 -11.54 -3.81
N VAL A 119 7.80 -10.22 -4.05
CA VAL A 119 6.60 -9.37 -3.97
C VAL A 119 5.48 -9.95 -4.82
N ASN A 120 5.77 -10.33 -6.07
CA ASN A 120 4.80 -10.91 -7.00
C ASN A 120 4.27 -12.27 -6.51
N CYS A 121 5.12 -13.09 -5.90
CA CYS A 121 4.72 -14.34 -5.26
C CYS A 121 3.66 -14.11 -4.17
N PHE A 122 3.94 -13.22 -3.20
CA PHE A 122 2.99 -12.91 -2.12
C PHE A 122 1.72 -12.21 -2.62
N LYS A 123 1.84 -11.41 -3.68
CA LYS A 123 0.70 -10.73 -4.30
C LYS A 123 -0.35 -11.70 -4.87
N LYS A 124 0.03 -12.93 -5.22
CA LYS A 124 -0.93 -13.98 -5.64
C LYS A 124 -1.89 -14.37 -4.51
N LEU A 125 -1.50 -14.20 -3.24
CA LEU A 125 -2.33 -14.55 -2.08
C LEU A 125 -3.57 -13.67 -1.94
N LYS A 126 -3.54 -12.46 -2.54
CA LYS A 126 -4.61 -11.45 -2.46
C LYS A 126 -5.03 -11.20 -1.00
N ASP A 127 -4.03 -10.96 -0.16
CA ASP A 127 -4.16 -10.85 1.28
C ASP A 127 -3.43 -9.60 1.79
N PHE A 128 -4.19 -8.60 2.26
CA PHE A 128 -3.62 -7.31 2.67
C PHE A 128 -2.61 -7.42 3.83
N HIS A 129 -2.75 -8.45 4.66
CA HIS A 129 -1.96 -8.65 5.86
C HIS A 129 -0.79 -9.63 5.65
N THR A 130 -0.81 -10.39 4.55
CA THR A 130 0.26 -11.35 4.22
C THR A 130 0.94 -10.91 2.94
N LYS A 131 1.86 -9.97 3.08
CA LYS A 131 2.58 -9.36 1.96
C LYS A 131 4.07 -9.28 2.27
N TYR A 132 4.84 -9.33 1.20
CA TYR A 132 6.26 -9.03 1.23
C TYR A 132 6.46 -7.60 0.74
N PHE A 133 7.24 -6.82 1.47
CA PHE A 133 7.78 -5.55 0.99
C PHE A 133 9.24 -5.80 0.60
N ALA A 134 9.63 -5.29 -0.56
CA ALA A 134 11.05 -5.18 -0.86
C ALA A 134 11.76 -4.32 0.22
N PRO A 135 13.10 -4.42 0.33
CA PRO A 135 13.88 -3.67 1.30
C PRO A 135 13.56 -2.17 1.37
N ASN A 136 13.80 -1.60 2.55
CA ASN A 136 13.34 -0.25 2.90
C ASN A 136 13.85 0.87 1.98
N GLY A 137 15.02 0.71 1.33
CA GLY A 137 15.50 1.67 0.34
C GLY A 137 14.54 1.82 -0.84
N TYR A 138 14.01 0.72 -1.38
CA TYR A 138 12.99 0.75 -2.44
C TYR A 138 11.66 1.34 -1.96
N ALA A 139 11.37 1.28 -0.67
CA ALA A 139 10.15 1.82 -0.09
C ALA A 139 10.15 3.36 -0.01
N LYS A 140 11.29 4.02 -0.28
CA LYS A 140 11.37 5.49 -0.36
C LYS A 140 10.89 6.05 -1.69
N PHE A 141 10.51 5.20 -2.64
CA PHE A 141 10.11 5.59 -3.98
C PHE A 141 8.61 5.33 -4.20
N GLU A 142 7.89 6.38 -4.57
CA GLU A 142 6.45 6.35 -4.84
C GLU A 142 6.18 6.79 -6.28
N LEU A 143 5.58 5.93 -7.09
CA LEU A 143 5.10 6.32 -8.41
C LEU A 143 3.80 7.12 -8.27
N LEU A 144 3.74 8.27 -8.95
CA LEU A 144 2.63 9.20 -8.97
C LEU A 144 2.06 9.37 -10.39
N LEU A 145 0.74 9.33 -10.51
CA LEU A 145 -0.03 9.68 -11.71
C LEU A 145 -0.75 11.02 -11.54
N PRO A 146 -1.20 11.67 -12.64
CA PRO A 146 -1.79 13.01 -12.58
C PRO A 146 -3.19 13.09 -11.98
N PHE A 147 -3.92 11.98 -11.83
CA PHE A 147 -5.34 11.99 -11.50
C PHE A 147 -5.72 11.00 -10.40
N ILE A 148 -6.57 11.45 -9.47
CA ILE A 148 -7.41 10.57 -8.65
C ILE A 148 -8.67 10.27 -9.46
N LEU A 149 -8.97 8.98 -9.61
CA LEU A 149 -10.10 8.51 -10.40
C LEU A 149 -11.26 8.09 -9.51
N GLU A 150 -12.46 8.16 -10.06
CA GLU A 150 -13.65 7.62 -9.43
C GLU A 150 -14.42 6.72 -10.39
N PHE A 151 -15.04 5.69 -9.84
CA PHE A 151 -15.95 4.83 -10.57
C PHE A 151 -17.39 5.21 -10.22
N GLN A 152 -18.22 5.40 -11.24
CA GLN A 152 -19.63 5.73 -11.15
C GLN A 152 -20.46 4.45 -11.39
N PRO A 153 -20.98 3.77 -10.35
CA PRO A 153 -21.54 2.42 -10.50
C PRO A 153 -22.77 2.35 -11.40
N LEU A 154 -23.63 3.38 -11.36
CA LEU A 154 -24.88 3.41 -12.14
C LEU A 154 -24.62 3.51 -13.64
N THR A 155 -23.64 4.30 -14.05
CA THR A 155 -23.28 4.51 -15.46
C THR A 155 -22.11 3.62 -15.91
N LYS A 156 -21.45 2.93 -14.97
CA LYS A 156 -20.21 2.18 -15.16
C LYS A 156 -19.08 3.01 -15.77
N GLN A 157 -19.08 4.31 -15.48
CA GLN A 157 -18.07 5.24 -16.00
C GLN A 157 -16.92 5.39 -15.03
N ILE A 158 -15.75 5.67 -15.60
CA ILE A 158 -14.60 6.16 -14.84
C ILE A 158 -14.47 7.64 -15.14
N LYS A 159 -14.41 8.46 -14.09
CA LYS A 159 -14.20 9.89 -14.21
C LYS A 159 -12.94 10.31 -13.48
N VAL A 160 -12.39 11.44 -13.90
CA VAL A 160 -11.40 12.16 -13.09
C VAL A 160 -12.14 12.81 -11.92
N LYS A 161 -11.86 12.33 -10.72
CA LYS A 161 -12.33 12.96 -9.49
C LYS A 161 -11.57 14.25 -9.21
N LEU A 162 -10.25 14.20 -9.41
CA LEU A 162 -9.36 15.31 -9.13
C LEU A 162 -8.05 15.20 -9.93
N GLY A 163 -7.57 16.32 -10.47
CA GLY A 163 -6.19 16.47 -10.92
C GLY A 163 -5.26 16.80 -9.76
N ILE A 164 -4.15 16.07 -9.64
CA ILE A 164 -3.20 16.22 -8.53
C ILE A 164 -2.31 17.43 -8.79
N ASN A 165 -2.46 18.47 -7.98
CA ASN A 165 -1.71 19.73 -8.09
C ASN A 165 -0.21 19.49 -7.93
N LEU A 166 0.21 18.61 -7.02
CA LEU A 166 1.62 18.25 -6.87
C LEU A 166 2.25 17.75 -8.18
N TYR A 167 1.52 16.90 -8.93
CA TYR A 167 1.98 16.40 -10.22
C TYR A 167 2.16 17.58 -11.20
N SER A 168 1.20 18.51 -11.24
CA SER A 168 1.29 19.70 -12.09
C SER A 168 2.49 20.59 -11.73
N SER A 169 2.75 20.82 -10.45
CA SER A 169 3.90 21.62 -10.00
C SER A 169 5.23 20.99 -10.41
N ILE A 170 5.33 19.65 -10.40
CA ILE A 170 6.56 18.94 -10.80
C ILE A 170 6.81 19.02 -12.31
N ILE A 171 5.80 18.77 -13.15
CA ILE A 171 5.97 18.87 -14.62
C ILE A 171 6.04 20.33 -15.09
N GLY A 172 5.59 21.28 -14.26
CA GLY A 172 5.58 22.71 -14.50
C GLY A 172 4.19 23.25 -14.83
N ASN A 173 3.96 24.51 -14.44
CA ASN A 173 2.67 25.23 -14.45
C ASN A 173 1.93 25.34 -15.81
N ASN A 174 2.49 24.79 -16.89
CA ASN A 174 1.88 24.82 -18.21
C ASN A 174 0.89 23.67 -18.47
N LEU A 175 0.88 22.62 -17.63
CA LEU A 175 -0.10 21.55 -17.73
C LEU A 175 -1.34 21.88 -16.91
N ASN A 176 -2.38 22.41 -17.57
CA ASN A 176 -3.69 22.55 -16.95
C ASN A 176 -4.31 21.17 -16.71
N LEU A 177 -4.33 20.70 -15.45
CA LEU A 177 -4.96 19.44 -15.04
C LEU A 177 -6.46 19.57 -14.73
N ASN A 178 -7.16 20.58 -15.26
CA ASN A 178 -8.61 20.72 -15.14
C ASN A 178 -9.36 19.69 -16.02
N TYR A 179 -9.30 18.42 -15.60
CA TYR A 179 -10.02 17.30 -16.21
C TYR A 179 -11.15 16.79 -15.33
N THR A 180 -11.43 17.45 -14.19
CA THR A 180 -12.49 17.05 -13.26
C THR A 180 -13.79 16.78 -14.01
N ASP A 181 -14.47 15.69 -13.63
CA ASP A 181 -15.70 15.18 -14.24
C ASP A 181 -15.60 14.62 -15.66
N ARG A 182 -14.47 14.78 -16.36
CA ARG A 182 -14.27 14.15 -17.68
C ARG A 182 -14.27 12.63 -17.55
N ILE A 183 -14.86 11.98 -18.54
CA ILE A 183 -15.00 10.53 -18.60
C ILE A 183 -13.77 9.94 -19.26
N ILE A 184 -13.11 8.99 -18.60
CA ILE A 184 -12.00 8.24 -19.16
C ILE A 184 -12.56 7.01 -19.88
N THR A 185 -12.43 6.96 -21.20
CA THR A 185 -12.88 5.83 -22.01
C THR A 185 -11.80 4.79 -22.21
N LYS A 186 -10.53 5.21 -22.32
CA LYS A 186 -9.38 4.32 -22.51
C LYS A 186 -8.18 4.71 -21.67
N ILE A 187 -7.40 3.70 -21.29
CA ILE A 187 -6.08 3.81 -20.68
C ILE A 187 -5.13 2.96 -21.52
N ASP A 188 -4.07 3.55 -22.09
CA ASP A 188 -3.16 2.86 -23.01
C ASP A 188 -3.86 2.15 -24.17
N GLY A 189 -4.90 2.79 -24.71
CA GLY A 189 -5.73 2.26 -25.80
C GLY A 189 -6.70 1.15 -25.41
N MET A 190 -6.63 0.62 -24.19
CA MET A 190 -7.57 -0.37 -23.65
C MET A 190 -8.78 0.31 -23.02
N ASN A 191 -9.98 -0.29 -23.09
CA ASN A 191 -11.13 0.19 -22.35
C ASN A 191 -10.78 0.43 -20.87
N ALA A 192 -11.08 1.61 -20.35
CA ALA A 192 -10.59 2.04 -19.04
C ALA A 192 -11.03 1.11 -17.89
N LEU A 193 -12.28 0.61 -17.91
CA LEU A 193 -12.76 -0.30 -16.86
C LEU A 193 -12.08 -1.66 -16.93
N GLU A 194 -11.88 -2.20 -18.14
CA GLU A 194 -11.15 -3.45 -18.31
C GLU A 194 -9.67 -3.30 -17.92
N TYR A 195 -9.04 -2.17 -18.23
CA TYR A 195 -7.68 -1.85 -17.78
C TYR A 195 -7.61 -1.86 -16.24
N MET A 196 -8.53 -1.18 -15.56
CA MET A 196 -8.55 -1.10 -14.09
C MET A 196 -8.81 -2.47 -13.43
N LYS A 197 -9.68 -3.31 -14.02
CA LYS A 197 -9.87 -4.69 -13.58
C LYS A 197 -8.60 -5.52 -13.75
N GLN A 198 -7.95 -5.43 -14.91
CA GLN A 198 -6.70 -6.15 -15.15
C GLN A 198 -5.60 -5.68 -14.19
N PHE A 199 -5.54 -4.37 -13.92
CA PHE A 199 -4.64 -3.82 -12.92
C PHE A 199 -4.94 -4.39 -11.53
N ALA A 200 -6.20 -4.43 -11.11
CA ALA A 200 -6.61 -5.00 -9.82
C ALA A 200 -6.22 -6.49 -9.69
N GLU A 201 -6.43 -7.28 -10.74
CA GLU A 201 -6.06 -8.70 -10.75
C GLU A 201 -4.55 -8.92 -10.72
N ASN A 202 -3.78 -8.10 -11.42
CA ASN A 202 -2.33 -8.28 -11.52
C ASN A 202 -1.56 -7.67 -10.34
N TYR A 203 -2.00 -6.50 -9.85
CA TYR A 203 -1.20 -5.65 -8.98
C TYR A 203 -1.75 -5.49 -7.56
N SER A 204 -3.06 -5.63 -7.33
CA SER A 204 -3.65 -5.45 -6.00
C SER A 204 -3.38 -6.63 -5.08
N PHE A 205 -3.07 -6.33 -3.82
CA PHE A 205 -2.87 -7.30 -2.74
C PHE A 205 -4.04 -7.34 -1.73
N MET A 206 -5.08 -6.54 -1.92
CA MET A 206 -6.02 -6.21 -0.83
C MET A 206 -6.87 -7.35 -0.30
N SER A 207 -7.52 -8.09 -1.18
CA SER A 207 -8.54 -9.05 -0.77
C SER A 207 -8.71 -10.11 -1.83
N LYS A 208 -9.10 -11.30 -1.41
CA LYS A 208 -9.48 -12.40 -2.29
C LYS A 208 -10.74 -12.06 -3.09
N ASP A 209 -11.54 -11.10 -2.63
CA ASP A 209 -12.69 -10.54 -3.36
C ASP A 209 -12.26 -9.56 -4.47
N LYS A 210 -12.73 -9.81 -5.70
CA LYS A 210 -12.42 -9.01 -6.89
C LYS A 210 -12.89 -7.56 -6.80
N SER A 211 -14.08 -7.35 -6.23
CA SER A 211 -14.69 -6.03 -6.09
C SER A 211 -13.93 -5.18 -5.08
N VAL A 212 -13.50 -5.79 -3.97
CA VAL A 212 -12.66 -5.11 -2.97
C VAL A 212 -11.32 -4.68 -3.58
N ARG A 213 -10.69 -5.52 -4.41
CA ARG A 213 -9.47 -5.15 -5.15
C ARG A 213 -9.71 -3.97 -6.09
N LEU A 214 -10.76 -4.05 -6.91
CA LEU A 214 -11.10 -2.97 -7.84
C LEU A 214 -11.33 -1.64 -7.11
N ASN A 215 -12.03 -1.66 -5.98
CA ASN A 215 -12.25 -0.48 -5.15
C ASN A 215 -10.93 0.11 -4.62
N SER A 216 -9.97 -0.73 -4.24
CA SER A 216 -8.65 -0.27 -3.80
C SER A 216 -7.84 0.41 -4.90
N VAL A 217 -7.94 -0.11 -6.13
CA VAL A 217 -7.31 0.48 -7.31
C VAL A 217 -7.80 1.90 -7.55
N PHE A 218 -9.10 2.15 -7.43
CA PHE A 218 -9.65 3.52 -7.51
C PHE A 218 -9.28 4.38 -6.32
N ARG A 219 -9.20 3.81 -5.11
CA ARG A 219 -8.85 4.56 -3.90
C ARG A 219 -7.42 5.10 -3.97
N GLU A 220 -6.46 4.27 -4.36
CA GLU A 220 -5.04 4.60 -4.20
C GLU A 220 -4.12 3.86 -5.19
N GLU A 221 -4.22 2.53 -5.27
CA GLU A 221 -3.16 1.68 -5.86
C GLU A 221 -2.90 1.94 -7.35
N PHE A 222 -3.83 2.58 -8.05
CA PHE A 222 -3.59 2.97 -9.42
C PHE A 222 -2.70 4.21 -9.53
N TRP A 223 -2.98 5.24 -8.74
CA TRP A 223 -2.43 6.57 -8.94
C TRP A 223 -1.25 6.91 -8.03
N LEU A 224 -1.10 6.19 -6.92
CA LEU A 224 0.06 6.25 -6.03
C LEU A 224 0.54 4.83 -5.71
N ARG A 225 1.84 4.54 -5.91
CA ARG A 225 2.38 3.18 -5.77
C ARG A 225 3.77 3.16 -5.15
N ASN A 226 3.90 2.48 -4.01
CA ASN A 226 5.19 2.25 -3.40
C ASN A 226 5.99 1.21 -4.18
N LEU A 227 7.20 1.55 -4.61
CA LEU A 227 8.01 0.67 -5.46
C LEU A 227 8.61 -0.55 -4.74
N ALA A 228 8.47 -0.63 -3.41
CA ALA A 228 8.74 -1.88 -2.68
C ALA A 228 7.60 -2.90 -2.77
N GLN A 229 6.44 -2.52 -3.33
CA GLN A 229 5.27 -3.39 -3.49
C GLN A 229 4.77 -3.47 -4.93
N TYR A 230 5.10 -2.49 -5.75
CA TYR A 230 4.71 -2.40 -7.15
C TYR A 230 5.95 -2.32 -8.03
N PRO A 231 6.00 -3.09 -9.13
CA PRO A 231 7.12 -2.98 -10.04
C PRO A 231 7.13 -1.61 -10.71
N LEU A 232 8.32 -1.15 -11.09
CA LEU A 232 8.47 -0.07 -12.04
C LEU A 232 7.64 -0.35 -13.31
N PRO A 233 6.97 0.67 -13.88
CA PRO A 233 6.24 0.50 -15.12
C PRO A 233 7.19 0.20 -16.27
N ILE A 234 6.71 -0.58 -17.25
CA ILE A 234 7.50 -0.96 -18.44
C ILE A 234 7.74 0.26 -19.35
N LYS A 235 6.83 1.24 -19.31
CA LYS A 235 6.88 2.48 -20.09
C LYS A 235 7.08 3.67 -19.15
N ASN A 236 7.61 4.76 -19.69
CA ASN A 236 7.78 6.02 -18.95
C ASN A 236 6.54 6.91 -18.95
N ASN A 237 5.50 6.53 -19.68
CA ASN A 237 4.29 7.30 -19.81
C ASN A 237 3.05 6.41 -19.82
N ILE A 238 1.92 7.05 -19.56
CA ILE A 238 0.57 6.50 -19.62
C ILE A 238 -0.29 7.42 -20.49
N THR A 239 -1.21 6.84 -21.26
CA THR A 239 -2.14 7.60 -22.08
C THR A 239 -3.56 7.45 -21.56
N PHE A 240 -4.28 8.57 -21.48
CA PHE A 240 -5.70 8.61 -21.14
C PHE A 240 -6.48 9.17 -22.32
N THR A 241 -7.57 8.49 -22.68
CA THR A 241 -8.55 8.99 -23.65
C THR A 241 -9.78 9.48 -22.91
N PHE A 242 -10.17 10.73 -23.15
CA PHE A 242 -11.25 11.43 -22.46
C PHE A 242 -12.42 11.75 -23.39
N LEU A 243 -13.61 11.80 -22.79
CA LEU A 243 -14.80 12.48 -23.31
C LEU A 243 -15.23 13.58 -22.33
N ASP A 244 -15.61 14.74 -22.86
CA ASP A 244 -16.16 15.83 -22.03
C ASP A 244 -17.55 15.48 -21.47
N SER A 245 -18.34 14.73 -22.22
CA SER A 245 -19.65 14.22 -21.77
C SER A 245 -20.02 12.94 -22.50
N ILE A 246 -21.08 12.26 -22.05
CA ILE A 246 -21.60 11.02 -22.67
C ILE A 246 -22.13 11.29 -24.08
N GLN A 247 -22.67 12.48 -24.29
CA GLN A 247 -23.23 12.90 -25.57
C GLN A 247 -22.13 13.33 -26.55
N ASP A 248 -20.94 13.65 -26.05
CA ASP A 248 -19.81 13.97 -26.87
C ASP A 248 -19.28 12.73 -27.58
N LYS A 249 -18.91 12.88 -28.84
CA LYS A 249 -18.30 11.83 -29.67
C LYS A 249 -16.82 12.08 -29.91
N ASN A 250 -16.33 13.27 -29.56
CA ASN A 250 -14.94 13.63 -29.79
C ASN A 250 -14.09 13.17 -28.62
N GLU A 251 -13.35 12.08 -28.85
CA GLU A 251 -12.33 11.63 -27.91
C GLU A 251 -11.08 12.51 -28.02
N SER A 252 -10.50 12.87 -26.86
CA SER A 252 -9.16 13.48 -26.79
C SER A 252 -8.21 12.52 -26.08
N THR A 253 -7.02 12.27 -26.64
CA THR A 253 -6.02 11.39 -26.02
C THR A 253 -4.81 12.20 -25.61
N ILE A 254 -4.40 12.04 -24.35
CA ILE A 254 -3.31 12.81 -23.75
C ILE A 254 -2.36 11.85 -23.05
N THR A 255 -1.06 12.12 -23.23
CA THR A 255 0.03 11.32 -22.66
C THR A 255 0.61 12.04 -21.46
N PHE A 256 0.79 11.33 -20.36
CA PHE A 256 1.38 11.81 -19.13
C PHE A 256 2.57 10.95 -18.76
N SER A 257 3.66 11.56 -18.29
CA SER A 257 4.81 10.82 -17.77
C SER A 257 4.47 10.21 -16.41
N TYR A 258 5.02 9.03 -16.11
CA TYR A 258 5.07 8.59 -14.71
C TYR A 258 6.09 9.45 -13.97
N LEU A 259 5.72 9.92 -12.78
CA LEU A 259 6.63 10.57 -11.86
C LEU A 259 6.97 9.63 -10.72
N ILE A 260 8.22 9.66 -10.25
CA ILE A 260 8.61 8.99 -9.02
C ILE A 260 8.95 10.05 -7.97
N LEU A 261 8.23 10.05 -6.85
CA LEU A 261 8.58 10.81 -5.66
C LEU A 261 9.56 10.00 -4.82
N ILE A 262 10.53 10.67 -4.21
CA ILE A 262 11.60 10.05 -3.43
C ILE A 262 11.62 10.73 -2.07
N THR A 263 11.25 10.01 -1.01
CA THR A 263 11.03 10.60 0.33
C THR A 263 12.31 10.79 1.14
N LYS A 264 13.46 10.39 0.58
CA LYS A 264 14.77 10.47 1.22
C LYS A 264 15.85 10.84 0.20
N LYS A 265 16.83 11.62 0.64
CA LYS A 265 18.03 11.90 -0.14
C LYS A 265 18.94 10.67 -0.18
N PHE A 266 19.36 10.28 -1.38
CA PHE A 266 20.44 9.33 -1.61
C PHE A 266 21.62 10.09 -2.21
N ASP A 267 22.77 10.00 -1.53
CA ASP A 267 24.00 10.66 -1.99
C ASP A 267 24.74 9.82 -3.03
N ASN A 268 24.44 8.51 -3.07
CA ASN A 268 25.04 7.55 -3.98
C ASN A 268 24.30 6.21 -3.94
N GLN A 269 24.66 5.29 -4.84
CA GLN A 269 24.15 3.91 -4.84
C GLN A 269 24.32 3.23 -3.47
N ARG A 270 25.48 3.45 -2.82
CA ARG A 270 25.78 2.82 -1.52
C ARG A 270 24.80 3.23 -0.43
N SER A 271 24.35 4.48 -0.42
CA SER A 271 23.37 4.98 0.56
C SER A 271 22.01 4.30 0.42
N LEU A 272 21.64 3.85 -0.78
CA LEU A 272 20.44 3.07 -1.03
C LEU A 272 20.62 1.61 -0.58
N GLU A 273 21.78 1.02 -0.86
CA GLU A 273 22.15 -0.33 -0.37
C GLU A 273 22.13 -0.41 1.16
N ASP A 274 22.73 0.57 1.83
CA ASP A 274 22.76 0.63 3.29
C ASP A 274 21.34 0.71 3.87
N ASP A 275 20.43 1.45 3.22
CA ASP A 275 19.01 1.50 3.59
C ASP A 275 18.27 0.18 3.35
N ASN A 276 18.68 -0.60 2.35
CA ASN A 276 18.15 -1.95 2.12
C ASN A 276 18.58 -2.93 3.21
N HIS A 277 19.66 -2.64 3.94
CA HIS A 277 20.13 -3.45 5.07
C HIS A 277 19.50 -3.07 6.42
N LEU A 278 18.75 -1.97 6.49
CA LEU A 278 18.07 -1.55 7.72
C LEU A 278 16.85 -2.43 8.00
N LEU A 279 16.70 -2.83 9.27
CA LEU A 279 15.57 -3.62 9.78
C LEU A 279 14.30 -2.77 10.03
N SER A 280 14.26 -1.52 9.58
CA SER A 280 13.11 -0.63 9.82
C SER A 280 11.92 -1.02 8.94
N SER A 281 10.70 -0.85 9.47
CA SER A 281 9.48 -1.21 8.74
C SER A 281 9.20 -0.22 7.61
N SER A 282 9.11 -0.71 6.38
CA SER A 282 8.72 0.05 5.19
C SER A 282 7.26 0.54 5.19
N PHE A 283 6.39 -0.04 6.03
CA PHE A 283 4.95 0.26 6.05
C PHE A 283 4.62 1.73 6.37
N LEU A 284 5.45 2.41 7.16
CA LEU A 284 5.19 3.79 7.58
C LEU A 284 5.39 4.80 6.44
N GLU A 285 6.25 4.50 5.47
CA GLU A 285 6.65 5.46 4.41
C GLU A 285 5.53 5.75 3.41
N THR A 286 4.83 4.72 2.93
CA THR A 286 3.77 4.88 1.92
C THR A 286 2.65 5.81 2.39
N ARG A 287 2.32 5.75 3.69
CA ARG A 287 1.29 6.62 4.27
C ARG A 287 1.70 8.09 4.31
N LEU A 288 2.99 8.39 4.44
CA LEU A 288 3.45 9.78 4.50
C LEU A 288 3.17 10.51 3.19
N VAL A 289 3.44 9.88 2.05
CA VAL A 289 3.21 10.48 0.73
C VAL A 289 1.73 10.63 0.42
N PHE A 290 0.94 9.59 0.69
CA PHE A 290 -0.52 9.66 0.51
C PHE A 290 -1.13 10.79 1.35
N ASN A 291 -0.82 10.84 2.65
CA ASN A 291 -1.37 11.86 3.55
C ASN A 291 -0.93 13.27 3.15
N TYR A 292 0.33 13.43 2.74
CA TYR A 292 0.84 14.70 2.25
C TYR A 292 0.07 15.18 1.01
N ILE A 293 -0.10 14.33 -0.02
CA ILE A 293 -0.86 14.67 -1.23
C ILE A 293 -2.30 15.00 -0.87
N ILE A 294 -2.98 14.13 -0.12
CA ILE A 294 -4.39 14.34 0.23
C ILE A 294 -4.58 15.64 1.03
N ASN A 295 -3.67 15.97 1.94
CA ASN A 295 -3.74 17.22 2.71
C ASN A 295 -3.48 18.44 1.82
N LEU A 296 -2.51 18.37 0.90
CA LEU A 296 -2.26 19.43 -0.08
C LEU A 296 -3.49 19.66 -0.96
N GLU A 297 -4.08 18.59 -1.51
CA GLU A 297 -5.28 18.67 -2.35
C GLU A 297 -6.51 19.17 -1.59
N LYS A 298 -6.68 18.75 -0.33
CA LYS A 298 -7.72 19.28 0.56
C LYS A 298 -7.54 20.78 0.75
N LEU A 299 -6.34 21.26 1.08
CA LEU A 299 -6.05 22.68 1.24
C LEU A 299 -6.43 23.48 -0.02
N HIS A 300 -6.08 22.98 -1.20
CA HIS A 300 -6.49 23.58 -2.46
C HIS A 300 -8.02 23.59 -2.62
N TRP A 301 -8.69 22.46 -2.39
CA TRP A 301 -10.15 22.39 -2.47
C TRP A 301 -10.82 23.40 -1.54
N TYR A 302 -10.38 23.52 -0.29
CA TYR A 302 -10.92 24.48 0.69
C TYR A 302 -10.66 25.93 0.31
N GLN A 303 -9.49 26.25 -0.23
CA GLN A 303 -9.19 27.60 -0.71
C GLN A 303 -10.13 28.02 -1.85
N HIS A 304 -10.59 27.06 -2.66
CA HIS A 304 -11.47 27.30 -3.80
C HIS A 304 -12.97 27.19 -3.49
N GLN A 305 -13.36 26.34 -2.53
CA GLN A 305 -14.75 26.08 -2.16
C GLN A 305 -15.07 26.72 -0.80
N LYS A 306 -15.35 28.02 -0.79
CA LYS A 306 -16.13 28.64 0.30
C LYS A 306 -17.59 28.23 0.13
N ASP A 307 -17.93 26.96 0.36
CA ASP A 307 -19.33 26.56 0.40
C ASP A 307 -19.96 27.15 1.68
N SER A 308 -20.90 28.08 1.49
CA SER A 308 -21.51 28.83 2.58
C SER A 308 -22.44 27.98 3.45
N ASN A 309 -22.82 26.77 3.00
CA ASN A 309 -23.84 25.93 3.64
C ASN A 309 -23.30 25.01 4.74
N PHE A 310 -21.99 24.85 4.85
CA PHE A 310 -21.36 24.00 5.86
C PHE A 310 -20.51 24.84 6.82
N ASP A 311 -20.69 24.62 8.12
CA ASP A 311 -19.69 25.02 9.10
C ASP A 311 -18.69 23.88 9.23
N PHE A 312 -17.49 24.11 8.70
CA PHE A 312 -16.37 23.21 8.91
C PHE A 312 -15.83 23.41 10.31
N VAL A 313 -15.73 22.31 11.05
CA VAL A 313 -15.03 22.30 12.32
C VAL A 313 -13.98 21.20 12.22
N MET A 314 -12.70 21.59 12.30
CA MET A 314 -11.62 20.60 12.27
C MET A 314 -11.75 19.65 13.46
N GLY A 315 -11.83 18.36 13.17
CA GLY A 315 -11.30 17.33 14.06
C GLY A 315 -9.80 17.18 13.78
N GLY A 316 -9.04 16.68 14.74
CA GLY A 316 -7.66 16.29 14.52
C GLY A 316 -7.58 15.02 13.67
N ASN A 317 -6.36 14.67 13.25
CA ASN A 317 -5.97 13.30 12.88
C ASN A 317 -6.94 12.54 11.95
N ASP A 318 -7.08 13.04 10.72
CA ASP A 318 -7.90 12.44 9.64
C ASP A 318 -9.41 12.35 9.92
N THR A 319 -9.89 12.97 11.01
CA THR A 319 -11.31 13.07 11.35
C THR A 319 -11.82 14.46 11.06
N TYR A 320 -12.94 14.54 10.36
CA TYR A 320 -13.58 15.80 10.02
C TYR A 320 -15.03 15.76 10.43
N TYR A 321 -15.57 16.89 10.84
CA TYR A 321 -17.01 17.02 10.91
C TYR A 321 -17.50 18.33 10.36
N TYR A 322 -18.72 18.26 9.84
CA TYR A 322 -19.40 19.34 9.17
C TYR A 322 -20.78 19.46 9.78
N ILE A 323 -21.24 20.69 9.97
CA ILE A 323 -22.63 20.95 10.29
C ILE A 323 -23.27 21.56 9.05
N HIS A 324 -24.24 20.85 8.46
CA HIS A 324 -25.04 21.39 7.37
C HIS A 324 -26.01 22.42 7.95
N LYS A 325 -25.75 23.71 7.72
CA LYS A 325 -26.48 24.82 8.35
C LYS A 325 -28.01 24.73 8.20
N PRO A 326 -28.56 24.43 7.00
CA PRO A 326 -30.01 24.43 6.81
C PRO A 326 -30.74 23.35 7.62
N THR A 327 -30.16 22.15 7.73
CA THR A 327 -30.82 21.00 8.38
C THR A 327 -30.28 20.73 9.78
N GLN A 328 -29.20 21.42 10.17
CA GLN A 328 -28.42 21.11 11.37
C GLN A 328 -27.91 19.65 11.40
N THR A 329 -27.81 18.99 10.24
CA THR A 329 -27.26 17.63 10.16
C THR A 329 -25.77 17.67 10.48
N VAL A 330 -25.33 16.82 11.42
CA VAL A 330 -23.92 16.62 11.73
C VAL A 330 -23.40 15.49 10.87
N ILE A 331 -22.35 15.76 10.10
CA ILE A 331 -21.68 14.76 9.26
C ILE A 331 -20.30 14.56 9.84
N ILE A 332 -19.97 13.34 10.25
CA ILE A 332 -18.65 12.98 10.75
C ILE A 332 -18.00 12.05 9.73
N ARG A 333 -16.86 12.45 9.21
CA ARG A 333 -16.03 11.62 8.35
C ARG A 333 -14.86 11.07 9.17
N LEU A 334 -14.78 9.75 9.28
CA LEU A 334 -13.70 9.07 9.98
C LEU A 334 -12.71 8.52 8.97
N GLY A 335 -11.49 9.08 8.91
CA GLY A 335 -10.44 8.58 8.02
C GLY A 335 -9.77 7.29 8.50
N SER A 336 -9.81 7.02 9.80
CA SER A 336 -9.19 5.84 10.43
C SER A 336 -9.90 5.51 11.75
N PHE A 337 -9.59 4.35 12.34
CA PHE A 337 -9.92 3.99 13.71
C PHE A 337 -8.64 3.99 14.56
N ASN A 338 -8.20 5.16 15.02
CA ASN A 338 -7.09 5.31 15.96
C ASN A 338 -7.56 5.97 17.26
N GLU A 339 -6.77 5.89 18.33
CA GLU A 339 -7.16 6.40 19.66
C GLU A 339 -7.56 7.89 19.61
N GLU A 340 -6.81 8.70 18.87
CA GLU A 340 -7.05 10.14 18.75
C GLU A 340 -8.40 10.46 18.08
N THR A 341 -8.76 9.72 17.02
CA THR A 341 -10.08 9.79 16.36
C THR A 341 -11.20 9.57 17.37
N PHE A 342 -11.01 8.67 18.34
CA PHE A 342 -12.08 8.27 19.23
C PHE A 342 -12.47 9.37 20.24
N GLU A 343 -11.48 10.12 20.74
CA GLU A 343 -11.74 11.28 21.60
C GLU A 343 -12.47 12.39 20.85
N ASP A 344 -12.08 12.66 19.60
CA ASP A 344 -12.78 13.59 18.72
C ASP A 344 -14.23 13.16 18.49
N VAL A 345 -14.45 11.87 18.22
CA VAL A 345 -15.81 11.33 18.01
C VAL A 345 -16.72 11.54 19.22
N LYS A 346 -16.23 11.30 20.45
CA LYS A 346 -17.03 11.53 21.67
C LYS A 346 -17.46 12.98 21.78
N MET A 347 -16.53 13.91 21.54
CA MET A 347 -16.83 15.35 21.56
C MET A 347 -17.90 15.68 20.51
N ILE A 348 -17.76 15.17 19.28
CA ILE A 348 -18.69 15.48 18.19
C ILE A 348 -20.08 14.89 18.45
N PHE A 349 -20.17 13.69 19.03
CA PHE A 349 -21.45 13.07 19.40
C PHE A 349 -22.26 13.94 20.37
N SER A 350 -21.60 14.64 21.30
CA SER A 350 -22.30 15.61 22.16
C SER A 350 -22.94 16.75 21.36
N THR A 351 -22.32 17.17 20.26
CA THR A 351 -22.82 18.23 19.36
C THR A 351 -23.97 17.74 18.47
N ALA A 352 -24.07 16.42 18.28
CA ALA A 352 -25.10 15.76 17.48
C ALA A 352 -26.36 15.39 18.28
N ILE A 353 -26.39 15.59 19.60
CA ILE A 353 -27.56 15.28 20.43
C ILE A 353 -28.80 16.02 19.90
N GLY A 354 -29.87 15.27 19.62
CA GLY A 354 -31.12 15.81 19.08
C GLY A 354 -31.08 16.21 17.60
N LYS A 355 -29.99 15.89 16.88
CA LYS A 355 -29.81 16.17 15.45
C LYS A 355 -29.67 14.86 14.65
N THR A 356 -29.82 14.97 13.33
CA THR A 356 -29.47 13.87 12.42
C THR A 356 -27.95 13.75 12.35
N LEU A 357 -27.44 12.53 12.58
CA LEU A 357 -26.02 12.19 12.46
C LEU A 357 -25.78 11.34 11.21
N ILE A 358 -24.82 11.73 10.38
CA ILE A 358 -24.29 10.93 9.28
C ILE A 358 -22.85 10.57 9.62
N ILE A 359 -22.53 9.27 9.61
CA ILE A 359 -21.15 8.79 9.75
C ILE A 359 -20.67 8.35 8.37
N ASP A 360 -19.74 9.11 7.82
CA ASP A 360 -19.08 8.86 6.55
C ASP A 360 -17.80 8.06 6.78
N LEU A 361 -17.84 6.77 6.44
CA LEU A 361 -16.66 5.88 6.44
C LEU A 361 -16.04 5.75 5.05
N VAL A 362 -16.47 6.56 4.06
CA VAL A 362 -15.90 6.52 2.72
C VAL A 362 -14.44 6.94 2.77
N GLY A 363 -13.55 6.02 2.36
CA GLY A 363 -12.11 6.23 2.43
C GLY A 363 -11.52 5.99 3.82
N ASN A 364 -12.28 5.42 4.77
CA ASN A 364 -11.69 4.95 6.02
C ASN A 364 -10.75 3.76 5.73
N HIS A 365 -9.54 3.80 6.27
CA HIS A 365 -8.50 2.80 5.99
C HIS A 365 -8.38 1.71 7.06
N GLY A 366 -9.36 1.59 7.95
CA GLY A 366 -9.34 0.67 9.08
C GLY A 366 -8.63 1.27 10.28
N GLY A 367 -7.98 0.44 11.08
CA GLY A 367 -7.36 0.81 12.34
C GLY A 367 -7.61 -0.25 13.40
N GLU A 368 -7.78 0.16 14.64
CA GLU A 368 -8.04 -0.74 15.75
C GLU A 368 -9.51 -1.18 15.75
N SER A 369 -9.72 -2.50 15.63
CA SER A 369 -11.07 -3.07 15.61
C SER A 369 -11.84 -2.78 16.90
N CYS A 370 -11.17 -2.71 18.05
CA CYS A 370 -11.79 -2.36 19.33
C CYS A 370 -12.42 -0.96 19.32
N LEU A 371 -11.85 0.00 18.59
CA LEU A 371 -12.40 1.34 18.46
C LEU A 371 -13.64 1.36 17.55
N ALA A 372 -13.66 0.55 16.50
CA ALA A 372 -14.86 0.35 15.69
C ALA A 372 -16.00 -0.28 16.51
N TYR A 373 -15.69 -1.28 17.35
CA TYR A 373 -16.67 -1.84 18.29
C TYR A 373 -17.11 -0.85 19.35
N SER A 374 -16.20 -0.03 19.85
CA SER A 374 -16.52 1.03 20.81
C SER A 374 -17.45 2.08 20.19
N LEU A 375 -17.21 2.47 18.93
CA LEU A 375 -18.11 3.32 18.16
C LEU A 375 -19.51 2.69 18.03
N LEU A 376 -19.58 1.41 17.68
CA LEU A 376 -20.85 0.68 17.58
C LEU A 376 -21.61 0.65 18.92
N ASN A 377 -20.91 0.46 20.04
CA ASN A 377 -21.49 0.51 21.38
C ASN A 377 -22.10 1.90 21.70
N TYR A 378 -21.48 2.99 21.24
CA TYR A 378 -22.06 4.33 21.39
C TYR A 378 -23.31 4.56 20.53
N LEU A 379 -23.39 3.94 19.36
CA LEU A 379 -24.45 4.18 18.38
C LEU A 379 -25.66 3.27 18.55
N VAL A 380 -25.45 2.06 19.07
CA VAL A 380 -26.45 1.00 19.17
C VAL A 380 -26.47 0.50 20.62
N PRO A 381 -27.40 1.01 21.47
CA PRO A 381 -27.45 0.65 22.89
C PRO A 381 -27.52 -0.86 23.16
N GLU A 382 -28.12 -1.63 22.25
CA GLU A 382 -28.21 -3.09 22.30
C GLU A 382 -26.84 -3.79 22.17
N TYR A 383 -25.83 -3.10 21.64
CA TYR A 383 -24.44 -3.56 21.51
C TYR A 383 -23.57 -3.25 22.73
N SER A 384 -24.19 -2.81 23.84
CA SER A 384 -23.53 -2.64 25.13
C SER A 384 -22.86 -3.89 25.68
N SER A 385 -23.24 -5.08 25.20
CA SER A 385 -22.49 -6.31 25.42
C SER A 385 -21.63 -6.66 24.21
N LEU A 386 -20.32 -6.41 24.31
CA LEU A 386 -19.33 -6.84 23.30
C LEU A 386 -19.32 -8.35 23.06
N ARG A 387 -19.88 -9.15 23.97
CA ARG A 387 -20.06 -10.62 23.79
C ARG A 387 -20.92 -10.97 22.58
N LEU A 388 -21.85 -10.09 22.18
CA LEU A 388 -22.70 -10.30 21.02
C LEU A 388 -22.01 -9.93 19.69
N LEU A 389 -20.88 -9.22 19.77
CA LEU A 389 -20.17 -8.66 18.61
C LEU A 389 -18.88 -9.44 18.26
N TYR A 390 -18.29 -10.14 19.22
CA TYR A 390 -17.17 -11.05 18.98
C TYR A 390 -17.71 -12.44 18.69
N GLU A 391 -17.63 -12.88 17.43
CA GLU A 391 -17.73 -14.31 17.13
C GLU A 391 -16.51 -15.05 17.73
N PRO A 392 -16.66 -16.35 18.06
CA PRO A 392 -15.53 -17.20 18.44
C PRO A 392 -14.38 -17.13 17.43
N ILE A 393 -13.25 -16.57 17.83
CA ILE A 393 -12.03 -16.60 17.02
C ILE A 393 -11.23 -17.84 17.42
N ASP A 394 -10.93 -18.72 16.48
CA ASP A 394 -9.90 -19.75 16.63
C ASP A 394 -8.66 -19.39 15.81
N ALA A 395 -7.49 -19.57 16.41
CA ALA A 395 -6.21 -19.33 15.76
C ALA A 395 -5.62 -20.66 15.31
N ARG A 396 -4.99 -20.71 14.14
CA ARG A 396 -4.14 -21.87 13.79
C ARG A 396 -2.94 -21.86 14.72
N THR A 397 -2.61 -22.97 15.35
CA THR A 397 -1.57 -23.02 16.38
C THR A 397 -0.40 -23.84 15.89
N THR A 398 0.69 -23.17 15.51
CA THR A 398 1.97 -23.82 15.25
C THR A 398 2.95 -23.47 16.38
N THR A 399 3.88 -24.37 16.71
CA THR A 399 4.91 -24.11 17.75
C THR A 399 5.67 -22.79 17.52
N PRO A 400 6.04 -22.42 16.28
CA PRO A 400 6.62 -21.10 16.01
C PRO A 400 5.69 -19.94 16.36
N LEU A 401 4.38 -20.05 16.04
CA LEU A 401 3.43 -18.95 16.27
C LEU A 401 3.33 -18.59 17.76
N PHE A 402 3.49 -19.57 18.65
CA PHE A 402 3.53 -19.37 20.09
C PHE A 402 4.76 -18.58 20.58
N PHE A 403 5.91 -18.73 19.91
CA PHE A 403 7.10 -17.92 20.18
C PHE A 403 6.99 -16.52 19.59
N PHE A 404 6.27 -16.35 18.47
CA PHE A 404 6.09 -15.05 17.83
C PHE A 404 4.93 -14.23 18.44
N SER A 405 3.93 -14.88 19.03
CA SER A 405 2.78 -14.23 19.68
C SER A 405 3.20 -13.36 20.87
N SER A 406 4.30 -13.69 21.55
CA SER A 406 4.87 -12.83 22.59
C SER A 406 5.50 -11.55 22.06
N ILE A 407 5.78 -11.45 20.75
CA ILE A 407 6.36 -10.26 20.10
C ILE A 407 5.25 -9.36 19.53
N PHE A 408 4.15 -9.93 19.03
CA PHE A 408 3.00 -9.19 18.45
C PHE A 408 1.82 -8.99 19.41
N SER A 409 2.09 -8.84 20.71
CA SER A 409 1.09 -8.39 21.68
C SER A 409 -0.11 -9.31 21.92
N LEU A 410 -0.02 -10.60 21.57
CA LEU A 410 -0.92 -11.63 22.10
C LEU A 410 -0.37 -12.06 23.46
N TYR A 411 -0.45 -11.16 24.42
CA TYR A 411 -0.23 -11.48 25.81
C TYR A 411 -1.54 -12.00 26.40
N ALA A 412 -1.44 -12.88 27.38
CA ALA A 412 -2.62 -13.31 28.11
C ALA A 412 -3.43 -12.10 28.62
N ASN A 413 -2.73 -11.08 29.12
CA ASN A 413 -3.36 -9.89 29.70
C ASN A 413 -3.89 -8.89 28.66
N SER A 414 -3.53 -9.00 27.38
CA SER A 414 -4.07 -8.16 26.31
C SER A 414 -5.34 -8.73 25.68
N ILE A 415 -5.74 -9.94 26.09
CA ILE A 415 -6.97 -10.60 25.65
C ILE A 415 -7.91 -10.73 26.84
N LEU A 416 -9.14 -10.23 26.67
CA LEU A 416 -10.21 -10.36 27.65
C LEU A 416 -10.85 -11.75 27.54
N ASP A 417 -10.98 -12.48 28.65
CA ASP A 417 -11.90 -13.61 28.75
C ASP A 417 -13.33 -13.06 28.69
N ILE A 418 -14.00 -13.28 27.57
CA ILE A 418 -15.35 -12.77 27.34
C ILE A 418 -16.34 -13.23 28.41
N ARG A 419 -16.14 -14.40 29.06
CA ARG A 419 -17.06 -14.96 30.06
C ARG A 419 -16.95 -14.27 31.41
N THR A 420 -15.77 -13.77 31.76
CA THR A 420 -15.50 -13.14 33.06
C THR A 420 -15.30 -11.63 32.95
N GLY A 421 -15.01 -11.12 31.75
CA GLY A 421 -14.62 -9.73 31.52
C GLY A 421 -13.21 -9.39 32.03
N LEU A 422 -12.42 -10.39 32.45
CA LEU A 422 -11.06 -10.23 32.96
C LEU A 422 -10.07 -10.68 31.91
N SER A 423 -8.90 -10.04 31.84
CA SER A 423 -7.84 -10.53 30.96
C SER A 423 -7.29 -11.89 31.41
N PHE A 424 -6.82 -12.71 30.46
CA PHE A 424 -6.17 -13.96 30.81
C PHE A 424 -4.85 -13.71 31.55
N THR A 425 -4.46 -14.65 32.42
CA THR A 425 -3.18 -14.56 33.16
C THR A 425 -2.06 -15.37 32.51
N ASN A 426 -2.40 -16.31 31.62
CA ASN A 426 -1.46 -17.11 30.84
C ASN A 426 -2.04 -17.48 29.47
N MET A 427 -1.28 -18.19 28.64
CA MET A 427 -1.68 -18.59 27.28
C MET A 427 -2.30 -20.00 27.20
N ASP A 428 -2.67 -20.59 28.35
CA ASP A 428 -3.21 -21.96 28.38
C ASP A 428 -4.59 -22.05 27.71
N TRP A 429 -5.29 -20.93 27.57
CA TRP A 429 -6.59 -20.83 26.87
C TRP A 429 -6.52 -21.22 25.39
N ILE A 430 -5.32 -21.32 24.80
CA ILE A 430 -5.11 -21.77 23.41
C ILE A 430 -5.15 -23.31 23.32
N LYS A 431 -5.01 -24.02 24.45
CA LYS A 431 -4.87 -25.48 24.53
C LYS A 431 -6.11 -26.13 25.17
N PRO A 432 -6.36 -27.44 24.92
CA PRO A 432 -5.67 -28.29 23.95
C PRO A 432 -5.93 -27.88 22.50
N TYR A 433 -5.02 -28.26 21.60
CA TYR A 433 -5.23 -28.10 20.18
C TYR A 433 -6.29 -29.08 19.68
N VAL A 434 -7.06 -28.65 18.70
CA VAL A 434 -8.11 -29.44 18.07
C VAL A 434 -7.88 -29.49 16.57
N ASN A 435 -8.08 -30.67 15.99
CA ASN A 435 -8.03 -30.82 14.54
C ASN A 435 -9.33 -30.34 13.93
N TYR A 436 -9.26 -29.33 13.07
CA TYR A 436 -10.40 -28.87 12.27
C TYR A 436 -10.13 -29.05 10.79
N THR A 437 -11.15 -29.53 10.08
CA THR A 437 -11.17 -29.55 8.62
C THR A 437 -11.82 -28.26 8.10
N ARG A 438 -11.04 -27.42 7.42
CA ARG A 438 -11.51 -26.18 6.77
C ARG A 438 -11.11 -26.20 5.31
N GLY A 439 -12.07 -25.95 4.42
CA GLY A 439 -11.82 -25.97 2.97
C GLY A 439 -11.31 -27.32 2.44
N GLY A 440 -11.62 -28.43 3.11
CA GLY A 440 -11.15 -29.77 2.73
C GLY A 440 -9.75 -30.14 3.24
N SER A 441 -9.05 -29.25 3.95
CA SER A 441 -7.78 -29.55 4.62
C SER A 441 -7.97 -29.64 6.12
N THR A 442 -7.38 -30.66 6.75
CA THR A 442 -7.35 -30.82 8.21
C THR A 442 -6.04 -30.27 8.76
N ASP A 443 -6.11 -29.44 9.80
CA ASP A 443 -4.96 -28.80 10.45
C ASP A 443 -5.20 -28.65 11.96
N GLU A 444 -4.15 -28.32 12.72
CA GLU A 444 -4.22 -28.06 14.18
C GLU A 444 -4.57 -26.60 14.48
N TYR A 445 -5.63 -26.39 15.27
CA TYR A 445 -6.11 -25.08 15.69
C TYR A 445 -6.24 -25.01 17.22
N SER A 446 -6.31 -23.79 17.75
CA SER A 446 -6.78 -23.57 19.12
C SER A 446 -8.22 -24.07 19.26
N MET A 447 -8.59 -24.50 20.46
CA MET A 447 -9.99 -24.74 20.77
C MET A 447 -10.82 -23.47 20.48
N LYS A 448 -12.02 -23.63 19.90
CA LYS A 448 -12.94 -22.51 19.65
C LYS A 448 -13.44 -21.94 20.97
N TRP A 449 -13.55 -20.63 21.03
CA TRP A 449 -13.91 -19.89 22.23
C TRP A 449 -15.42 -19.66 22.19
N SER A 450 -16.19 -20.52 22.86
CA SER A 450 -17.65 -20.34 22.96
C SER A 450 -18.03 -19.22 23.93
#